data_AF-A0A1I5T245-F1
#
_entry.id   AF-A0A1I5T245-F1
#
_cell.length_a   1.000
_cell.length_b   1.000
_cell.length_c   1.000
_cell.angle_alpha   90.00
_cell.angle_beta   90.00
_cell.angle_gamma   90.00
#
_symmetry.space_group_name_H-M   'P 1'
#
loop_
_entity.id
_entity.type
_entity.pdbx_description
1 polymer ?
#
loop_
_entity_poly.entity_id
_entity_poly.type
_entity_poly.pdbx_seq_one_letter_code
_entity_poly.pdbx_strand_id
1 'polypeptide(L)'
;MSSFDIDSLNGMHEHIVKTAFRNKVFKNGTIDGLKVAAIDGVEVFESTKKSCERCLTRVDKQGVTHYFHKAVVYATVGSDPHIVLGYEMLEPKKDCCDKDEGELTGGKRLIRKLYKQFHHFADVIVADALYCRATWIKEVVLIGMDAVVRVKDERLHIVKDALGLY
;
A
#
# COMPACT_ATOMS: atom_id res chain seq x y z
N MET A 1 1.26 27.52 -15.16
CA MET A 1 2.14 26.76 -14.23
C MET A 1 2.74 25.64 -15.06
N SER A 2 4.07 25.54 -15.14
CA SER A 2 4.72 24.43 -15.84
C SER A 2 4.19 23.11 -15.28
N SER A 3 3.67 22.23 -16.14
CA SER A 3 3.29 20.89 -15.73
C SER A 3 4.53 20.23 -15.12
N PHE A 4 4.52 20.01 -13.81
CA PHE A 4 5.53 19.18 -13.18
C PHE A 4 5.44 17.79 -13.84
N ASP A 5 6.56 17.32 -14.39
CA ASP A 5 6.63 16.01 -15.02
C ASP A 5 6.68 14.91 -13.94
N ILE A 6 5.49 14.41 -13.60
CA ILE A 6 5.29 13.35 -12.62
C ILE A 6 5.96 12.05 -13.10
N ASP A 7 6.04 11.82 -14.42
CA ASP A 7 6.65 10.60 -14.95
C ASP A 7 8.17 10.61 -14.73
N SER A 8 8.82 11.77 -14.89
CA SER A 8 10.22 11.94 -14.51
C SER A 8 10.46 11.70 -13.01
N LEU A 9 9.58 12.17 -12.12
CA LEU A 9 9.68 11.90 -10.68
C LEU A 9 9.54 10.41 -10.38
N ASN A 10 8.58 9.73 -11.01
CA ASN A 10 8.39 8.29 -10.87
C ASN A 10 9.60 7.49 -11.39
N GLY A 11 10.20 7.93 -12.51
CA GLY A 11 11.42 7.33 -13.05
C GLY A 11 12.62 7.48 -12.11
N MET A 12 12.78 8.64 -11.46
CA MET A 12 13.81 8.83 -10.44
C MET A 12 13.60 7.94 -9.22
N HIS A 13 12.36 7.86 -8.72
CA HIS A 13 12.01 6.99 -7.59
C HIS A 13 12.31 5.52 -7.90
N GLU A 14 11.90 5.05 -9.09
CA GLU A 14 12.24 3.72 -9.58
C GLU A 14 13.76 3.47 -9.62
N HIS A 15 14.53 4.44 -10.12
CA HIS A 15 15.98 4.32 -10.21
C HIS A 15 16.65 4.19 -8.84
N ILE A 16 16.16 4.93 -7.83
CA ILE A 16 16.63 4.85 -6.45
C ILE A 16 16.39 3.44 -5.90
N VAL A 17 15.17 2.90 -6.05
CA VAL A 17 14.82 1.56 -5.56
C VAL A 17 15.65 0.48 -6.25
N LYS A 18 15.80 0.53 -7.58
CA LYS A 18 16.66 -0.40 -8.33
C LYS A 18 18.11 -0.35 -7.84
N THR A 19 18.63 0.85 -7.60
CA THR A 19 20.00 1.04 -7.12
C THR A 19 20.17 0.47 -5.70
N ALA A 20 19.18 0.66 -4.82
CA ALA A 20 19.21 0.07 -3.48
C ALA A 20 19.26 -1.47 -3.52
N PHE A 21 18.45 -2.11 -4.37
CA PHE A 21 18.50 -3.56 -4.55
C PHE A 21 19.83 -4.04 -5.14
N ARG A 22 20.33 -3.39 -6.21
CA ARG A 22 21.60 -3.75 -6.85
C ARG A 22 22.79 -3.65 -5.89
N ASN A 23 22.80 -2.63 -5.05
CA ASN A 23 23.86 -2.40 -4.06
C ASN A 23 23.68 -3.26 -2.80
N LYS A 24 22.66 -4.12 -2.74
CA LYS A 24 22.35 -4.99 -1.60
C LYS A 24 22.22 -4.21 -0.29
N VAL A 25 21.65 -2.99 -0.35
CA VAL A 25 21.47 -2.09 0.80
C VAL A 25 20.76 -2.80 1.94
N PHE A 26 19.77 -3.64 1.61
CA PHE A 26 18.98 -4.36 2.60
C PHE A 26 19.68 -5.59 3.19
N LYS A 27 20.88 -5.98 2.75
CA LYS A 27 21.54 -7.21 3.25
C LYS A 27 21.74 -7.22 4.77
N ASN A 28 22.00 -6.06 5.36
CA ASN A 28 22.16 -5.86 6.81
C ASN A 28 20.98 -5.08 7.42
N GLY A 29 20.03 -4.63 6.60
CA GLY A 29 18.85 -3.84 6.97
C GLY A 29 17.61 -4.69 7.29
N THR A 30 17.74 -6.01 7.18
CA THR A 30 16.66 -6.99 7.24
C THR A 30 16.29 -7.39 8.68
N ILE A 31 15.08 -7.91 8.87
CA ILE A 31 14.67 -8.56 10.12
C ILE A 31 15.08 -10.02 10.01
N ASP A 32 16.08 -10.45 10.79
CA ASP A 32 16.62 -11.82 10.77
C ASP A 32 17.01 -12.33 9.36
N GLY A 33 17.54 -11.44 8.52
CA GLY A 33 17.92 -11.80 7.14
C GLY A 33 16.79 -11.67 6.11
N LEU A 34 15.54 -11.43 6.53
CA LEU A 34 14.37 -11.26 5.66
C LEU A 34 14.13 -9.80 5.27
N LYS A 35 13.90 -9.54 3.98
CA LYS A 35 13.45 -8.23 3.48
C LYS A 35 11.98 -8.09 3.82
N VAL A 36 11.66 -7.21 4.76
CA VAL A 36 10.28 -6.98 5.18
C VAL A 36 9.78 -5.67 4.61
N ALA A 37 8.56 -5.67 4.06
CA ALA A 37 7.88 -4.47 3.59
C ALA A 37 6.51 -4.33 4.23
N ALA A 38 6.18 -3.15 4.74
CA ALA A 38 4.85 -2.82 5.24
C ALA A 38 4.00 -2.21 4.14
N ILE A 39 2.71 -2.56 4.13
CA ILE A 39 1.67 -1.85 3.38
C ILE A 39 0.77 -1.08 4.34
N ASP A 40 0.52 0.20 4.03
CA ASP A 40 -0.42 1.04 4.77
C ASP A 40 -1.05 2.12 3.89
N GLY A 41 -2.22 2.61 4.28
CA GLY A 41 -2.94 3.71 3.66
C GLY A 41 -2.65 5.04 4.34
N VAL A 42 -2.19 6.04 3.59
CA VAL A 42 -1.88 7.38 4.09
C VAL A 42 -2.72 8.45 3.40
N GLU A 43 -3.37 9.30 4.18
CA GLU A 43 -3.98 10.54 3.67
C GLU A 43 -2.87 11.56 3.42
N VAL A 44 -2.64 11.88 2.16
CA VAL A 44 -1.53 12.75 1.71
C VAL A 44 -1.92 14.22 1.82
N PHE A 45 -3.21 14.53 1.63
CA PHE A 45 -3.72 15.89 1.61
C PHE A 45 -5.21 15.93 1.91
N GLU A 46 -5.67 16.97 2.62
CA GLU A 46 -7.07 17.30 2.85
C GLU A 46 -7.32 18.80 2.72
N SER A 47 -8.49 19.18 2.20
CA SER A 47 -8.97 20.55 2.18
C SER A 47 -10.50 20.63 2.18
N THR A 48 -11.04 21.67 2.82
CA THR A 48 -12.45 22.06 2.70
C THR A 48 -12.68 23.14 1.62
N LYS A 49 -11.61 23.62 0.98
CA LYS A 49 -11.66 24.75 0.03
C LYS A 49 -11.11 24.40 -1.36
N LYS A 50 -10.03 23.61 -1.41
CA LYS A 50 -9.37 23.23 -2.67
C LYS A 50 -9.83 21.83 -3.05
N SER A 51 -10.23 21.65 -4.31
CA SER A 51 -10.63 20.36 -4.85
C SER A 51 -10.06 20.17 -6.26
N CYS A 52 -10.01 18.91 -6.69
CA CYS A 52 -9.75 18.53 -8.07
C CYS A 52 -10.62 17.33 -8.43
N GLU A 53 -10.68 16.98 -9.71
CA GLU A 53 -11.50 15.88 -10.23
C GLU A 53 -11.11 14.50 -9.66
N ARG A 54 -9.90 14.38 -9.10
CA ARG A 54 -9.38 13.14 -8.50
C ARG A 54 -9.48 13.10 -6.96
N CYS A 55 -10.14 14.08 -6.34
CA CYS A 55 -10.31 14.07 -4.89
C CYS A 55 -11.33 13.01 -4.46
N LEU A 56 -11.00 12.29 -3.39
CA LEU A 56 -11.96 11.56 -2.57
C LEU A 56 -12.78 12.56 -1.75
N THR A 57 -13.99 12.17 -1.34
CA THR A 57 -14.89 13.09 -0.61
C THR A 57 -15.51 12.46 0.62
N ARG A 58 -15.59 13.24 1.70
CA ARG A 58 -16.34 12.90 2.91
C ARG A 58 -17.09 14.14 3.40
N VAL A 59 -18.25 13.94 4.00
CA VAL A 59 -19.02 15.00 4.65
C VAL A 59 -18.94 14.78 6.16
N ASP A 60 -18.56 15.81 6.90
CA ASP A 60 -18.49 15.72 8.36
C ASP A 60 -19.88 15.87 9.02
N LYS A 61 -19.91 15.82 10.36
CA LYS A 61 -21.17 15.91 11.13
C LYS A 61 -21.86 17.27 11.01
N GLN A 62 -21.13 18.30 10.58
CA GLN A 62 -21.58 19.67 10.41
C GLN A 62 -22.04 19.95 8.98
N GLY A 63 -21.95 18.96 8.09
CA GLY A 63 -22.33 19.10 6.68
C GLY A 63 -21.24 19.71 5.80
N VAL A 64 -20.01 19.85 6.29
CA VAL A 64 -18.90 20.39 5.50
C VAL A 64 -18.28 19.27 4.67
N THR A 65 -18.11 19.53 3.37
CA THR A 65 -17.43 18.62 2.46
C THR A 65 -15.92 18.79 2.56
N HIS A 66 -15.23 17.68 2.81
CA HIS A 66 -13.77 17.57 2.78
C HIS A 66 -13.34 16.84 1.52
N TYR A 67 -12.40 17.43 0.81
CA TYR A 67 -11.76 16.89 -0.38
C TYR A 67 -10.36 16.41 0.00
N PHE A 68 -10.06 15.15 -0.24
CA PHE A 68 -8.78 14.58 0.21
C PHE A 68 -8.20 13.62 -0.82
N HIS A 69 -6.90 13.36 -0.69
CA HIS A 69 -6.18 12.37 -1.47
C HIS A 69 -5.55 11.35 -0.53
N LYS A 70 -5.75 10.08 -0.86
CA LYS A 70 -5.18 8.96 -0.11
C LYS A 70 -4.34 8.11 -1.04
N ALA A 71 -3.25 7.57 -0.51
CA ALA A 71 -2.39 6.62 -1.21
C ALA A 71 -2.21 5.37 -0.36
N VAL A 72 -1.98 4.25 -1.01
CA VAL A 72 -1.43 3.05 -0.36
C VAL A 72 0.05 3.00 -0.66
N VAL A 73 0.87 2.68 0.34
CA VAL A 73 2.33 2.76 0.24
C VAL A 73 2.94 1.43 0.70
N TYR A 74 3.95 0.95 -0.04
CA TYR A 74 4.88 -0.06 0.46
C TYR A 74 6.18 0.60 0.89
N ALA A 75 6.64 0.31 2.11
CA ALA A 75 7.93 0.78 2.61
C ALA A 75 8.69 -0.35 3.32
N THR A 76 10.02 -0.34 3.25
CA THR A 76 10.84 -1.33 3.96
C THR A 76 10.78 -1.14 5.47
N VAL A 77 10.71 -2.26 6.19
CA VAL A 77 10.68 -2.34 7.65
C VAL A 77 11.87 -3.16 8.12
N GLY A 78 12.47 -2.76 9.25
CA GLY A 78 13.68 -3.36 9.78
C GLY A 78 14.67 -2.29 10.19
N SER A 79 15.95 -2.53 9.93
CA SER A 79 17.00 -1.54 10.15
C SER A 79 17.12 -0.60 8.96
N ASP A 80 17.75 0.55 9.18
CA ASP A 80 17.93 1.56 8.13
C ASP A 80 18.66 1.02 6.89
N PRO A 81 18.34 1.56 5.69
CA PRO A 81 17.38 2.65 5.45
C PRO A 81 15.94 2.16 5.20
N HIS A 82 14.97 2.93 5.71
CA HIS A 82 13.56 2.81 5.36
C HIS A 82 13.28 3.47 4.00
N ILE A 83 12.99 2.66 2.99
CA ILE A 83 12.76 3.10 1.61
C ILE A 83 11.31 2.85 1.23
N VAL A 84 10.63 3.88 0.73
CA VAL A 84 9.35 3.72 0.04
C VAL A 84 9.61 2.98 -1.27
N LEU A 85 9.11 1.75 -1.38
CA LEU A 85 9.28 0.91 -2.56
C LEU A 85 8.31 1.32 -3.67
N GLY A 86 7.15 1.86 -3.30
CA GLY A 86 6.19 2.44 -4.22
C GLY A 86 4.93 2.87 -3.51
N TYR A 87 4.11 3.62 -4.23
CA TYR A 87 2.82 4.10 -3.78
C TYR A 87 1.81 4.01 -4.92
N GLU A 88 0.54 3.99 -4.55
CA GLU A 88 -0.59 4.00 -5.47
C GLU A 88 -1.67 4.94 -4.94
N MET A 89 -2.03 5.95 -5.73
CA MET A 89 -3.13 6.86 -5.37
C MET A 89 -4.46 6.12 -5.47
N LEU A 90 -5.34 6.35 -4.49
CA LEU A 90 -6.71 5.87 -4.54
C LEU A 90 -7.55 6.80 -5.41
N GLU A 91 -8.35 6.21 -6.27
CA GLU A 91 -9.20 6.94 -7.20
C GLU A 91 -10.61 7.16 -6.62
N PRO A 92 -11.25 8.30 -6.91
CA PRO A 92 -12.64 8.50 -6.53
C PRO A 92 -13.53 7.53 -7.28
N LYS A 93 -14.75 7.36 -6.78
CA LYS A 93 -15.80 6.57 -7.43
C LYS A 93 -15.89 6.88 -8.94
N LYS A 94 -15.91 5.83 -9.77
CA LYS A 94 -16.20 5.90 -11.21
C LYS A 94 -17.50 5.14 -11.45
N ASP A 95 -18.47 5.79 -12.08
CA ASP A 95 -19.80 5.35 -12.53
C ASP A 95 -20.48 4.20 -11.75
N CYS A 96 -21.66 4.49 -11.18
CA CYS A 96 -22.61 3.57 -10.55
C CYS A 96 -22.17 2.87 -9.23
N CYS A 97 -20.96 3.12 -8.72
CA CYS A 97 -20.56 2.66 -7.39
C CYS A 97 -20.78 3.74 -6.31
N ASP A 98 -21.40 3.36 -5.20
CA ASP A 98 -21.67 4.24 -4.05
C ASP A 98 -20.42 4.57 -3.21
N LYS A 99 -19.24 4.03 -3.56
CA LYS A 99 -18.04 4.11 -2.72
C LYS A 99 -16.79 4.40 -3.54
N ASP A 100 -15.93 5.24 -2.96
CA ASP A 100 -14.57 5.49 -3.42
C ASP A 100 -13.71 4.22 -3.37
N GLU A 101 -12.59 4.23 -4.11
CA GLU A 101 -11.69 3.09 -4.11
C GLU A 101 -11.09 2.83 -2.72
N GLY A 102 -11.16 1.58 -2.27
CA GLY A 102 -10.59 1.16 -1.00
C GLY A 102 -9.11 0.76 -1.07
N GLU A 103 -8.43 0.82 0.08
CA GLU A 103 -7.01 0.46 0.22
C GLU A 103 -6.67 -0.96 -0.20
N LEU A 104 -7.62 -1.91 -0.07
CA LEU A 104 -7.42 -3.28 -0.56
C LEU A 104 -7.29 -3.33 -2.09
N THR A 105 -8.09 -2.55 -2.81
CA THR A 105 -8.07 -2.50 -4.27
C THR A 105 -6.79 -1.80 -4.75
N GLY A 106 -6.49 -0.63 -4.18
CA GLY A 106 -5.24 0.09 -4.46
C GLY A 106 -3.99 -0.73 -4.09
N GLY A 107 -4.01 -1.40 -2.93
CA GLY A 107 -2.92 -2.25 -2.46
C GLY A 107 -2.65 -3.46 -3.36
N LYS A 108 -3.71 -4.10 -3.89
CA LYS A 108 -3.56 -5.17 -4.89
C LYS A 108 -3.03 -4.65 -6.23
N ARG A 109 -3.40 -3.44 -6.63
CA ARG A 109 -2.82 -2.82 -7.83
C ARG A 109 -1.33 -2.53 -7.61
N LEU A 110 -0.97 -2.00 -6.43
CA LEU A 110 0.39 -1.67 -6.08
C LEU A 110 1.31 -2.91 -5.99
N ILE A 111 0.88 -3.97 -5.32
CA ILE A 111 1.70 -5.19 -5.18
C ILE A 111 2.02 -5.81 -6.57
N ARG A 112 1.06 -5.82 -7.49
CA ARG A 112 1.25 -6.30 -8.86
C ARG A 112 2.21 -5.41 -9.66
N LYS A 113 2.12 -4.08 -9.49
CA LYS A 113 3.03 -3.11 -10.11
C LYS A 113 4.47 -3.32 -9.62
N LEU A 114 4.66 -3.43 -8.30
CA LEU A 114 5.98 -3.68 -7.70
C LEU A 114 6.55 -5.03 -8.12
N TYR A 115 5.74 -6.08 -8.13
CA TYR A 115 6.19 -7.40 -8.60
C TYR A 115 6.60 -7.38 -10.08
N LYS A 116 5.84 -6.70 -10.95
CA LYS A 116 6.23 -6.54 -12.36
C LYS A 116 7.55 -5.79 -12.52
N GLN A 117 7.85 -4.85 -11.64
CA GLN A 117 8.96 -3.92 -11.76
C GLN A 117 10.26 -4.43 -11.10
N PHE A 118 10.13 -5.10 -9.96
CA PHE A 118 11.25 -5.51 -9.10
C PHE A 118 11.25 -7.02 -8.80
N HIS A 119 10.24 -7.76 -9.25
CA HIS A 119 10.01 -9.16 -8.90
C HIS A 119 9.97 -9.38 -7.38
N HIS A 120 10.92 -10.12 -6.83
CA HIS A 120 10.99 -10.51 -5.41
C HIS A 120 11.52 -9.36 -4.54
N PHE A 121 10.74 -8.27 -4.47
CA PHE A 121 11.12 -7.03 -3.79
C PHE A 121 11.15 -7.15 -2.25
N ALA A 122 10.36 -8.07 -1.70
CA ALA A 122 10.32 -8.40 -0.28
C ALA A 122 10.21 -9.93 -0.12
N ASP A 123 10.59 -10.42 1.05
CA ASP A 123 10.38 -11.81 1.47
C ASP A 123 9.08 -11.90 2.29
N VAL A 124 8.83 -10.90 3.14
CA VAL A 124 7.63 -10.80 3.98
C VAL A 124 6.93 -9.46 3.77
N ILE A 125 5.62 -9.51 3.58
CA ILE A 125 4.75 -8.34 3.59
C ILE A 125 3.99 -8.29 4.91
N VAL A 126 4.16 -7.19 5.66
CA VAL A 126 3.43 -6.93 6.90
C VAL A 126 2.27 -5.96 6.65
N ALA A 127 1.13 -6.20 7.28
CA ALA A 127 -0.05 -5.37 7.13
C ALA A 127 -0.91 -5.34 8.41
N ASP A 128 -1.81 -4.36 8.50
CA ASP A 128 -2.76 -4.25 9.60
C ASP A 128 -4.02 -5.13 9.38
N ALA A 129 -4.95 -5.08 10.33
CA ALA A 129 -6.15 -5.91 10.31
C ALA A 129 -7.06 -5.66 9.09
N LEU A 130 -6.98 -4.51 8.41
CA LEU A 130 -7.75 -4.23 7.20
C LEU A 130 -7.39 -5.21 6.08
N TYR A 131 -6.11 -5.59 6.01
CA TYR A 131 -5.55 -6.53 5.04
C TYR A 131 -5.78 -8.00 5.41
N CYS A 132 -6.44 -8.29 6.54
CA CYS A 132 -6.84 -9.63 6.97
C CYS A 132 -8.00 -10.16 6.11
N ARG A 133 -7.75 -10.30 4.80
CA ARG A 133 -8.70 -10.70 3.77
C ARG A 133 -8.06 -11.76 2.89
N ALA A 134 -8.74 -12.88 2.73
CA ALA A 134 -8.26 -14.01 1.93
C ALA A 134 -7.85 -13.59 0.51
N THR A 135 -8.58 -12.65 -0.09
CA THR A 135 -8.30 -12.20 -1.46
C THR A 135 -7.02 -11.37 -1.58
N TRP A 136 -6.54 -10.73 -0.52
CA TRP A 136 -5.26 -10.03 -0.52
C TRP A 136 -4.11 -10.96 -0.14
N ILE A 137 -4.30 -11.80 0.89
CA ILE A 137 -3.29 -12.81 1.28
C ILE A 137 -2.97 -13.75 0.13
N LYS A 138 -3.98 -14.17 -0.64
CA LYS A 138 -3.77 -14.97 -1.86
C LYS A 138 -2.87 -14.25 -2.88
N GLU A 139 -3.01 -12.95 -3.08
CA GLU A 139 -2.16 -12.20 -4.02
C GLU A 139 -0.70 -12.17 -3.56
N VAL A 140 -0.47 -12.02 -2.25
CA VAL A 140 0.88 -12.05 -1.65
C VAL A 140 1.54 -13.41 -1.83
N VAL A 141 0.82 -14.49 -1.49
CA VAL A 141 1.33 -15.86 -1.60
C VAL A 141 1.55 -16.26 -3.07
N LEU A 142 0.67 -15.84 -3.98
CA LEU A 142 0.79 -16.13 -5.42
C LEU A 142 2.07 -15.57 -6.05
N ILE A 143 2.60 -14.47 -5.52
CA ILE A 143 3.86 -13.89 -6.00
C ILE A 143 5.09 -14.39 -5.24
N GLY A 144 4.94 -15.41 -4.39
CA GLY A 144 6.03 -16.07 -3.67
C GLY A 144 6.53 -15.32 -2.43
N MET A 145 5.69 -14.50 -1.81
CA MET A 145 6.02 -13.76 -0.58
C MET A 145 5.14 -14.24 0.58
N ASP A 146 5.63 -14.07 1.81
CA ASP A 146 4.86 -14.37 3.02
C ASP A 146 4.05 -13.16 3.48
N ALA A 147 2.88 -13.40 4.06
CA ALA A 147 2.03 -12.35 4.62
C ALA A 147 1.97 -12.45 6.15
N VAL A 148 2.27 -11.36 6.84
CA VAL A 148 2.11 -11.22 8.29
C VAL A 148 1.10 -10.12 8.55
N VAL A 149 -0.05 -10.49 9.13
CA VAL A 149 -1.14 -9.55 9.36
C VAL A 149 -1.40 -9.41 10.84
N ARG A 150 -1.36 -8.18 11.36
CA ARG A 150 -1.77 -7.91 12.75
C ARG A 150 -3.28 -8.00 12.87
N VAL A 151 -3.77 -9.00 13.60
CA VAL A 151 -5.20 -9.18 13.89
C VAL A 151 -5.60 -8.35 15.11
N LYS A 152 -6.79 -7.73 15.07
CA LYS A 152 -7.41 -7.05 16.22
C LYS A 152 -8.74 -7.69 16.67
N ASP A 153 -9.36 -8.53 15.84
CA ASP A 153 -10.64 -9.18 16.13
C ASP A 153 -10.58 -10.66 15.74
N GLU A 154 -10.64 -11.54 16.75
CA GLU A 154 -10.57 -12.99 16.59
C GLU A 154 -11.83 -13.59 15.95
N ARG A 155 -12.93 -12.83 15.90
CA ARG A 155 -14.20 -13.30 15.33
C ARG A 155 -14.16 -13.37 13.80
N LEU A 156 -13.19 -12.73 13.16
CA LEU A 156 -13.03 -12.74 11.72
C LEU A 156 -12.91 -14.17 11.21
N HIS A 157 -13.63 -14.50 10.14
CA HIS A 157 -13.66 -15.87 9.64
C HIS A 157 -12.28 -16.42 9.30
N ILE A 158 -11.40 -15.57 8.77
CA ILE A 158 -10.02 -15.94 8.45
C ILE A 158 -9.15 -16.22 9.67
N VAL A 159 -9.45 -15.61 10.81
CA VAL A 159 -8.73 -15.85 12.06
C VAL A 159 -9.17 -17.18 12.66
N LYS A 160 -10.48 -17.45 12.65
CA LYS A 160 -11.00 -18.76 13.03
C LYS A 160 -10.44 -19.88 12.15
N ASP A 161 -10.26 -19.64 10.85
CA ASP A 161 -9.68 -20.59 9.90
C ASP A 161 -8.21 -20.84 10.21
N ALA A 162 -7.43 -19.76 10.43
CA ALA A 162 -6.04 -19.86 10.86
C ALA A 162 -5.86 -20.55 12.21
N LEU A 163 -6.82 -20.41 13.13
CA LEU A 163 -6.82 -21.05 14.45
C LEU A 163 -7.41 -22.48 14.45
N GLY A 164 -7.90 -22.98 13.31
CA GLY A 164 -8.53 -24.30 13.22
C GLY A 164 -9.83 -24.42 14.03
N LEU A 165 -10.59 -23.33 14.17
CA LEU A 165 -11.85 -23.27 14.93
C LEU A 165 -13.09 -23.63 14.08
N TYR A 166 -12.91 -24.28 12.93
CA TYR A 166 -13.97 -24.79 12.05
C TYR A 166 -13.93 -26.31 11.92
#